data_AF-N1ZMP7-F1
#
_entry.id   AF-N1ZMP7-F1
#
_cell.length_a   1.000
_cell.length_b   1.000
_cell.length_c   1.000
_cell.angle_alpha   90.00
_cell.angle_beta   90.00
_cell.angle_gamma   90.00
#
_symmetry.space_group_name_H-M   'P 1'
#
loop_
_entity.id
_entity.type
_entity.pdbx_description
1 polymer ?
#
loop_
_entity_poly.entity_id
_entity_poly.type
_entity_poly.pdbx_seq_one_letter_code
_entity_poly.pdbx_strand_id
1 'polypeptide(L)'
;MFDIPEELQKLVVEVDKQIDPKLKEIDDQIVYNQAKVLDAFRKEEVAEADLTGVNGYGDDDMGRDKLDRVYARVFNTEAAVVRPQFVSGTHTLFTALNGNLNYGENLTYLTGMPYDTMQEVIGLTPKKQGTLMQRGVKFSYVPLKDDGEIDYQEAKKVLLKNKPKIVAIQRSRGYATRKTYTVRQ
;
A
#
# COMPACT_ATOMS: atom_id res chain seq x y z
N MET A 1 19.61 29.90 18.28
CA MET A 1 19.45 29.86 16.80
C MET A 1 20.58 28.98 16.30
N PHE A 2 20.29 27.96 15.49
CA PHE A 2 21.34 27.06 14.99
C PHE A 2 22.29 27.84 14.07
N ASP A 3 23.60 27.64 14.21
CA ASP A 3 24.61 28.26 13.36
C ASP A 3 24.78 27.41 12.09
N ILE A 4 24.06 27.77 11.03
CA ILE A 4 24.06 27.06 9.75
C ILE A 4 25.12 27.71 8.86
N PRO A 5 26.08 26.94 8.28
CA PRO A 5 27.10 27.50 7.40
C PRO A 5 26.52 28.35 6.26
N GLU A 6 27.14 29.49 5.94
CA GLU A 6 26.66 30.41 4.90
C GLU A 6 26.51 29.73 3.53
N GLU A 7 27.42 28.80 3.20
CA GLU A 7 27.34 27.99 1.98
C GLU A 7 26.05 27.18 1.92
N LEU A 8 25.64 26.58 3.04
CA LEU A 8 24.41 25.78 3.12
C LEU A 8 23.17 26.67 3.00
N GLN A 9 23.19 27.86 3.60
CA GLN A 9 22.09 28.83 3.47
C GLN A 9 21.89 29.26 2.00
N LYS A 10 22.98 29.52 1.27
CA LYS A 10 22.93 29.84 -0.16
C LYS A 10 22.39 28.66 -0.98
N LEU A 11 22.85 27.45 -0.69
CA LEU A 11 22.42 26.24 -1.38
C LEU A 11 20.92 25.98 -1.20
N VAL A 12 20.36 26.21 -0.01
CA VAL A 12 18.91 26.09 0.23
C VAL A 12 18.12 27.01 -0.70
N VAL A 13 18.49 28.29 -0.78
CA VAL A 13 17.80 29.26 -1.65
C VAL A 13 17.88 28.87 -3.13
N GLU A 14 18.99 28.29 -3.57
CA GLU A 14 19.14 27.79 -4.93
C GLU A 14 18.24 26.58 -5.19
N VAL A 15 18.27 25.59 -4.29
CA VAL A 15 17.48 24.36 -4.41
C VAL A 15 15.99 24.67 -4.36
N ASP A 16 15.54 25.59 -3.50
CA ASP A 16 14.14 26.01 -3.41
C ASP A 16 13.63 26.49 -4.78
N LYS A 17 14.42 27.32 -5.48
CA LYS A 17 14.09 27.77 -6.84
C LYS A 17 14.07 26.63 -7.86
N GLN A 18 14.95 25.64 -7.70
CA GLN A 18 15.00 24.49 -8.60
C GLN A 18 13.79 23.56 -8.43
N ILE A 19 13.29 23.39 -7.20
CA ILE A 19 12.16 22.48 -6.90
C ILE A 19 10.79 23.16 -6.98
N ASP A 20 10.72 24.48 -6.99
CA ASP A 20 9.48 25.28 -7.03
C ASP A 20 8.47 24.81 -8.10
N PRO A 21 8.86 24.55 -9.37
CA PRO A 21 7.92 24.06 -10.38
C PRO A 21 7.28 22.72 -9.98
N LYS A 22 8.05 21.84 -9.33
CA LYS A 22 7.56 20.53 -8.91
C LYS A 22 6.67 20.62 -7.67
N LEU A 23 6.96 21.53 -6.75
CA LEU A 23 6.10 21.81 -5.60
C LEU A 23 4.74 22.31 -6.05
N LYS A 24 4.71 23.19 -7.06
CA LYS A 24 3.44 23.68 -7.64
C LYS A 24 2.58 22.54 -8.23
N GLU A 25 3.19 21.59 -8.95
CA GLU A 25 2.45 20.39 -9.42
C GLU A 25 1.90 19.55 -8.26
N ILE A 26 2.64 19.46 -7.15
CA ILE A 26 2.21 18.74 -5.94
C ILE A 26 1.05 19.49 -5.28
N ASP A 27 1.08 20.81 -5.22
CA ASP A 27 0.01 21.63 -4.66
C ASP A 27 -1.31 21.43 -5.40
N ASP A 28 -1.28 21.42 -6.75
CA ASP A 28 -2.46 21.12 -7.56
C ASP A 28 -3.02 19.72 -7.25
N GLN A 29 -2.14 18.73 -7.05
CA GLN A 29 -2.53 17.38 -6.66
C GLN A 29 -3.10 17.31 -5.23
N ILE A 30 -2.58 18.12 -4.30
CA ILE A 30 -3.09 18.23 -2.93
C ILE A 30 -4.50 18.80 -2.96
N VAL A 31 -4.74 19.90 -3.69
CA VAL A 31 -6.07 20.53 -3.81
C VAL A 31 -7.09 19.54 -4.36
N TYR A 32 -6.73 18.80 -5.42
CA TYR A 32 -7.60 17.77 -5.97
C TYR A 32 -7.92 16.66 -4.95
N ASN A 33 -6.91 16.11 -4.27
CA ASN A 33 -7.13 15.04 -3.30
C ASN A 33 -7.89 15.51 -2.07
N GLN A 34 -7.69 16.75 -1.63
CA GLN A 34 -8.44 17.37 -0.54
C GLN A 34 -9.92 17.47 -0.90
N ALA A 35 -10.23 17.96 -2.10
CA ALA A 35 -11.61 18.05 -2.59
C ALA A 35 -12.26 16.67 -2.71
N LYS A 36 -11.52 15.66 -3.20
CA LYS A 36 -11.98 14.26 -3.27
C LYS A 36 -12.33 13.68 -1.91
N VAL A 37 -11.48 13.88 -0.90
CA VAL A 37 -11.75 13.40 0.47
C VAL A 37 -12.94 14.16 1.07
N LEU A 38 -13.00 15.48 0.91
CA LEU A 38 -14.11 16.30 1.41
C LEU A 38 -15.45 15.89 0.78
N ASP A 39 -15.48 15.64 -0.53
CA ASP A 39 -16.66 15.13 -1.22
C ASP A 39 -17.11 13.77 -0.66
N ALA A 40 -16.17 12.88 -0.35
CA ALA A 40 -16.50 11.59 0.25
C ALA A 40 -17.13 11.73 1.64
N PHE A 41 -16.59 12.61 2.49
CA PHE A 41 -17.17 12.91 3.81
C PHE A 41 -18.58 13.49 3.70
N ARG A 42 -18.82 14.39 2.73
CA ARG A 42 -20.15 14.99 2.50
C ARG A 42 -21.17 13.97 2.02
N LYS A 43 -20.78 13.09 1.08
CA LYS A 43 -21.67 12.07 0.51
C LYS A 43 -22.03 10.96 1.49
N GLU A 44 -21.14 10.65 2.43
CA GLU A 44 -21.42 9.70 3.51
C GLU A 44 -22.03 10.38 4.76
N GLU A 45 -22.35 11.67 4.66
CA GLU A 45 -23.01 12.47 5.70
C GLU A 45 -22.32 12.33 7.06
N VAL A 46 -20.99 12.47 7.08
CA VAL A 46 -20.21 12.40 8.31
C VAL A 46 -20.57 13.57 9.23
N ALA A 47 -20.90 13.26 10.48
CA ALA A 47 -21.35 14.21 11.50
C ALA A 47 -20.62 13.98 12.83
N GLU A 48 -20.76 14.92 13.76
CA GLU A 48 -20.15 14.84 15.10
C GLU A 48 -20.55 13.56 15.86
N ALA A 49 -21.79 13.09 15.69
CA ALA A 49 -22.28 11.85 16.31
C ALA A 49 -21.47 10.60 15.88
N ASP A 50 -20.82 10.62 14.73
CA ASP A 50 -19.98 9.51 14.26
C ASP A 50 -18.65 9.41 15.03
N LEU A 51 -18.34 10.39 15.88
CA LEU A 51 -17.10 10.47 16.66
C LEU A 51 -17.22 9.85 18.07
N THR A 52 -18.41 9.38 18.47
CA THR A 52 -18.65 8.90 19.84
C THR A 52 -18.04 7.52 20.10
N GLY A 53 -17.87 6.71 19.06
CA GLY A 53 -17.45 5.31 19.16
C GLY A 53 -18.41 4.45 19.98
N VAL A 54 -18.02 3.19 20.18
CA VAL A 54 -18.77 2.20 20.96
C VAL A 54 -17.81 1.36 21.82
N ASN A 55 -18.34 0.75 22.89
CA ASN A 55 -17.59 -0.13 23.78
C ASN A 55 -18.05 -1.59 23.64
N GLY A 56 -17.29 -2.53 24.23
CA GLY A 56 -17.65 -3.95 24.24
C GLY A 56 -17.53 -4.60 22.87
N TYR A 57 -18.57 -5.28 22.41
CA TYR A 57 -18.61 -5.94 21.09
C TYR A 57 -18.50 -4.95 19.92
N GLY A 58 -19.01 -3.75 20.12
CA GLY A 58 -19.05 -2.71 19.10
C GLY A 58 -20.06 -2.97 17.99
N ASP A 59 -21.22 -3.52 18.35
CA ASP A 59 -22.38 -3.62 17.47
C ASP A 59 -22.89 -2.22 17.12
N ASP A 60 -23.44 -2.07 15.92
CA ASP A 60 -24.06 -0.84 15.40
C ASP A 60 -23.18 0.43 15.51
N ASP A 61 -21.86 0.29 15.38
CA ASP A 61 -20.92 1.42 15.29
C ASP A 61 -21.04 2.17 13.95
N MET A 62 -21.94 3.16 13.91
CA MET A 62 -22.17 3.96 12.72
C MET A 62 -20.92 4.71 12.25
N GLY A 63 -20.07 5.17 13.17
CA GLY A 63 -18.86 5.93 12.84
C GLY A 63 -17.84 5.05 12.13
N ARG A 64 -17.60 3.85 12.66
CA ARG A 64 -16.77 2.82 12.01
C ARG A 64 -17.30 2.46 10.62
N ASP A 65 -18.59 2.22 10.50
CA ASP A 65 -19.19 1.77 9.24
C ASP A 65 -19.22 2.89 8.18
N LYS A 66 -19.38 4.16 8.59
CA LYS A 66 -19.20 5.31 7.69
C LYS A 66 -17.76 5.47 7.26
N LEU A 67 -16.79 5.29 8.16
CA LEU A 67 -15.37 5.40 7.82
C LEU A 67 -14.97 4.40 6.72
N ASP A 68 -15.50 3.18 6.77
CA ASP A 68 -15.33 2.20 5.70
C ASP A 68 -15.87 2.70 4.35
N ARG A 69 -17.08 3.25 4.34
CA ARG A 69 -17.69 3.78 3.11
C ARG A 69 -16.95 5.00 2.58
N VAL A 70 -16.45 5.87 3.46
CA VAL A 70 -15.60 7.01 3.07
C VAL A 70 -14.34 6.52 2.36
N TYR A 71 -13.63 5.54 2.93
CA TYR A 71 -12.43 4.98 2.30
C TYR A 71 -12.77 4.29 0.96
N ALA A 72 -13.85 3.50 0.92
CA ALA A 72 -14.29 2.85 -0.31
C ALA A 72 -14.58 3.88 -1.41
N ARG A 73 -15.23 4.99 -1.07
CA ARG A 73 -15.51 6.09 -2.00
C ARG A 73 -14.24 6.82 -2.44
N VAL A 74 -13.30 7.10 -1.54
CA VAL A 74 -12.03 7.79 -1.87
C VAL A 74 -11.15 6.96 -2.80
N PHE A 75 -11.14 5.64 -2.62
CA PHE A 75 -10.35 4.70 -3.41
C PHE A 75 -11.12 4.09 -4.60
N ASN A 76 -12.40 4.43 -4.77
CA ASN A 76 -13.30 3.89 -5.79
C ASN A 76 -13.39 2.35 -5.76
N THR A 77 -13.60 1.78 -4.58
CA THR A 77 -13.81 0.35 -4.37
C THR A 77 -15.23 0.07 -3.88
N GLU A 78 -15.68 -1.17 -4.02
CA GLU A 78 -17.01 -1.60 -3.56
C GLU A 78 -17.14 -1.56 -2.04
N ALA A 79 -16.06 -1.89 -1.33
CA ALA A 79 -15.99 -1.88 0.12
C ALA A 79 -14.56 -1.52 0.59
N ALA A 80 -14.44 -1.19 1.87
CA ALA A 80 -13.16 -1.04 2.58
C ALA A 80 -13.30 -1.55 4.01
N VAL A 81 -12.16 -1.82 4.65
CA VAL A 81 -12.09 -2.20 6.07
C VAL A 81 -10.99 -1.36 6.73
N VAL A 82 -11.39 -0.40 7.56
CA VAL A 82 -10.51 0.58 8.20
C VAL A 82 -10.63 0.44 9.71
N ARG A 83 -9.58 -0.07 10.36
CA ARG A 83 -9.68 -0.59 11.72
C ARG A 83 -8.44 -0.26 12.55
N PRO A 84 -8.58 0.27 13.79
CA PRO A 84 -7.47 0.39 14.73
C PRO A 84 -6.95 -0.98 15.21
N GLN A 85 -7.70 -2.05 15.00
CA GLN A 85 -7.29 -3.43 15.33
C GLN A 85 -6.09 -3.91 14.49
N PHE A 86 -5.83 -3.29 13.33
CA PHE A 86 -4.61 -3.55 12.58
C PHE A 86 -3.41 -2.87 13.24
N VAL A 87 -2.56 -3.66 13.89
CA VAL A 87 -1.35 -3.17 14.57
C VAL A 87 -0.27 -2.60 13.62
N SER A 88 -0.34 -2.90 12.32
CA SER A 88 0.61 -2.39 11.32
C SER A 88 0.11 -2.62 9.88
N GLY A 89 0.74 -1.96 8.90
CA GLY A 89 0.49 -2.23 7.48
C GLY A 89 0.82 -3.67 7.06
N THR A 90 1.86 -4.29 7.65
CA THR A 90 2.19 -5.70 7.41
C THR A 90 1.09 -6.62 7.93
N HIS A 91 0.45 -6.31 9.06
CA HIS A 91 -0.73 -7.04 9.53
C HIS A 91 -1.88 -6.91 8.52
N THR A 92 -2.18 -5.71 8.02
CA THR A 92 -3.25 -5.52 7.02
C THR A 92 -3.00 -6.31 5.74
N LEU A 93 -1.75 -6.34 5.24
CA LEU A 93 -1.37 -7.12 4.06
C LEU A 93 -1.48 -8.63 4.31
N PHE A 94 -1.01 -9.10 5.47
CA PHE A 94 -1.17 -10.50 5.85
C PHE A 94 -2.65 -10.89 5.90
N THR A 95 -3.50 -10.09 6.55
CA THR A 95 -4.94 -10.37 6.64
C THR A 95 -5.60 -10.43 5.26
N ALA A 96 -5.28 -9.49 4.37
CA ALA A 96 -5.78 -9.49 3.00
C ALA A 96 -5.37 -10.74 2.22
N LEU A 97 -4.11 -11.15 2.31
CA LEU A 97 -3.61 -12.36 1.62
C LEU A 97 -4.16 -13.64 2.26
N ASN A 98 -4.12 -13.73 3.58
CA ASN A 98 -4.51 -14.92 4.33
C ASN A 98 -6.02 -15.20 4.20
N GLY A 99 -6.85 -14.16 4.16
CA GLY A 99 -8.30 -14.30 3.96
C GLY A 99 -8.71 -14.69 2.53
N ASN A 100 -7.85 -14.47 1.53
CA ASN A 100 -8.17 -14.69 0.12
C ASN A 100 -7.38 -15.82 -0.56
N LEU A 101 -6.46 -16.47 0.18
CA LEU A 101 -5.68 -17.62 -0.30
C LEU A 101 -6.02 -18.86 0.52
N ASN A 102 -6.17 -19.99 -0.16
CA ASN A 102 -6.39 -21.31 0.42
C ASN A 102 -5.17 -22.22 0.23
N TYR A 103 -5.20 -23.39 0.88
CA TYR A 103 -4.20 -24.43 0.67
C TYR A 103 -4.06 -24.79 -0.82
N GLY A 104 -2.83 -24.87 -1.31
CA GLY A 104 -2.52 -25.25 -2.69
C GLY A 104 -2.65 -24.12 -3.71
N GLU A 105 -3.31 -23.00 -3.37
CA GLU A 105 -3.39 -21.82 -4.22
C GLU A 105 -2.04 -21.08 -4.26
N ASN A 106 -1.81 -20.36 -5.35
CA ASN A 106 -0.53 -19.69 -5.60
C ASN A 106 -0.64 -18.17 -5.52
N LEU A 107 0.29 -17.57 -4.77
CA LEU A 107 0.57 -16.14 -4.72
C LEU A 107 1.76 -15.84 -5.64
N THR A 108 1.60 -14.88 -6.56
CA THR A 108 2.68 -14.40 -7.43
C THR A 108 2.95 -12.92 -7.21
N TYR A 109 4.19 -12.56 -6.90
CA TYR A 109 4.63 -11.16 -6.91
C TYR A 109 5.12 -10.77 -8.31
N LEU A 110 4.54 -9.72 -8.90
CA LEU A 110 4.91 -9.23 -10.24
C LEU A 110 6.13 -8.31 -10.22
N THR A 111 6.41 -7.71 -9.06
CA THR A 111 7.35 -6.60 -8.89
C THR A 111 8.64 -7.01 -8.19
N GLY A 112 9.16 -8.20 -8.50
CA GLY A 112 10.34 -8.76 -7.84
C GLY A 112 10.06 -9.41 -6.48
N MET A 113 11.13 -9.68 -5.74
CA MET A 113 11.05 -10.21 -4.37
C MET A 113 10.34 -9.18 -3.46
N PRO A 114 9.38 -9.61 -2.61
CA PRO A 114 8.75 -8.74 -1.62
C PRO A 114 9.76 -8.16 -0.62
N TYR A 115 9.43 -7.02 -0.02
CA TYR A 115 10.19 -6.45 1.09
C TYR A 115 10.23 -7.37 2.32
N ASP A 116 11.25 -7.20 3.15
CA ASP A 116 11.67 -8.18 4.17
C ASP A 116 10.56 -8.67 5.11
N THR A 117 9.73 -7.77 5.66
CA THR A 117 8.66 -8.22 6.57
C THR A 117 7.59 -9.08 5.86
N MET A 118 7.39 -8.87 4.55
CA MET A 118 6.50 -9.73 3.76
C MET A 118 7.14 -11.08 3.42
N GLN A 119 8.48 -11.16 3.33
CA GLN A 119 9.17 -12.44 3.20
C GLN A 119 8.92 -13.33 4.42
N GLU A 120 8.89 -12.75 5.63
CA GLU A 120 8.48 -13.47 6.84
C GLU A 120 7.03 -13.93 6.78
N VAL A 121 6.10 -13.04 6.42
CA VAL A 121 4.66 -13.37 6.28
C VAL A 121 4.44 -14.53 5.29
N ILE A 122 5.16 -14.51 4.17
CA ILE A 122 5.05 -15.55 3.14
C ILE A 122 5.68 -16.86 3.61
N GLY A 123 6.79 -16.81 4.36
CA GLY A 123 7.54 -17.98 4.83
C GLY A 123 8.83 -18.26 4.07
N LEU A 124 9.46 -17.21 3.54
CA LEU A 124 10.75 -17.26 2.84
C LEU A 124 11.96 -17.18 3.79
N THR A 125 11.73 -16.81 5.05
CA THR A 125 12.76 -16.76 6.09
C THR A 125 12.74 -18.04 6.94
N PRO A 126 13.75 -18.30 7.80
CA PRO A 126 13.78 -19.50 8.65
C PRO A 126 12.59 -19.63 9.62
N LYS A 127 11.94 -18.52 9.98
CA LYS A 127 10.78 -18.51 10.88
C LYS A 127 9.51 -18.83 10.09
N LYS A 128 9.01 -20.07 10.23
CA LYS A 128 7.89 -20.58 9.42
C LYS A 128 6.52 -20.59 10.12
N GLN A 129 6.47 -20.36 11.44
CA GLN A 129 5.23 -20.48 12.19
C GLN A 129 4.21 -19.38 11.81
N GLY A 130 3.00 -19.78 11.44
CA GLY A 130 1.90 -18.90 11.04
C GLY A 130 2.00 -18.34 9.62
N THR A 131 2.97 -18.78 8.83
CA THR A 131 3.23 -18.23 7.50
C THR A 131 2.28 -18.79 6.44
N LEU A 132 2.11 -18.06 5.34
CA LEU A 132 1.27 -18.49 4.22
C LEU A 132 1.75 -19.85 3.65
N MET A 133 3.05 -20.04 3.49
CA MET A 133 3.63 -21.31 3.01
C MET A 133 3.43 -22.46 4.00
N GLN A 134 3.47 -22.23 5.33
CA GLN A 134 3.16 -23.28 6.30
C GLN A 134 1.71 -23.75 6.17
N ARG A 135 0.78 -22.85 5.83
CA ARG A 135 -0.62 -23.17 5.53
C ARG A 135 -0.81 -23.82 4.15
N GLY A 136 0.26 -24.05 3.39
CA GLY A 136 0.24 -24.71 2.08
C GLY A 136 -0.02 -23.78 0.89
N VAL A 137 0.04 -22.46 1.07
CA VAL A 137 0.02 -21.50 -0.05
C VAL A 137 1.35 -21.62 -0.81
N LYS A 138 1.27 -21.71 -2.14
CA LYS A 138 2.45 -21.71 -3.02
C LYS A 138 2.88 -20.27 -3.30
N PHE A 139 4.19 -20.06 -3.46
CA PHE A 139 4.75 -18.74 -3.73
C PHE A 139 5.61 -18.75 -4.99
N SER A 140 5.54 -17.66 -5.74
CA SER A 140 6.34 -17.38 -6.92
C SER A 140 6.52 -15.87 -7.06
N TYR A 141 7.53 -15.44 -7.82
CA TYR A 141 7.70 -14.04 -8.18
C TYR A 141 8.32 -13.92 -9.57
N VAL A 142 8.19 -12.74 -10.18
CA VAL A 142 8.84 -12.38 -11.44
C VAL A 142 10.10 -11.58 -11.10
N PRO A 143 11.30 -12.07 -11.43
CA PRO A 143 12.52 -11.27 -11.33
C PRO A 143 12.39 -9.99 -12.17
N LEU A 144 12.87 -8.88 -11.62
CA LEU A 144 12.96 -7.63 -12.36
C LEU A 144 14.15 -7.68 -13.33
N LYS A 145 14.11 -6.81 -14.34
CA LYS A 145 15.27 -6.54 -15.19
C LYS A 145 16.35 -5.80 -14.38
N ASP A 146 17.56 -5.76 -14.93
CA ASP A 146 18.71 -5.07 -14.31
C ASP A 146 18.47 -3.57 -14.08
N ASP A 147 17.59 -2.95 -14.88
CA ASP A 147 17.16 -1.55 -14.74
C ASP A 147 16.03 -1.34 -13.70
N GLY A 148 15.55 -2.42 -13.07
CA GLY A 148 14.46 -2.40 -12.09
C GLY A 148 13.06 -2.38 -12.69
N GLU A 149 12.92 -2.45 -14.02
CA GLU A 149 11.63 -2.54 -14.69
C GLU A 149 11.05 -3.96 -14.66
N ILE A 150 9.73 -4.05 -14.82
CA ILE A 150 9.02 -5.33 -14.88
C ILE A 150 9.37 -6.03 -16.21
N ASP A 151 9.82 -7.28 -16.14
CA ASP A 151 9.91 -8.13 -17.32
C ASP A 151 8.53 -8.70 -17.67
N TYR A 152 7.81 -8.01 -18.56
CA TYR A 152 6.48 -8.45 -18.99
C TYR A 152 6.48 -9.79 -19.74
N GLN A 153 7.57 -10.15 -20.43
CA GLN A 153 7.66 -11.44 -21.12
C GLN A 153 7.82 -12.56 -20.11
N GLU A 154 8.70 -12.37 -19.12
CA GLU A 154 8.87 -13.33 -18.04
C GLU A 154 7.63 -13.41 -17.15
N ALA A 155 7.00 -12.27 -16.84
CA ALA A 155 5.74 -12.20 -16.12
C ALA A 155 4.66 -13.06 -16.80
N LYS A 156 4.49 -12.93 -18.12
CA LYS A 156 3.52 -13.75 -18.87
C LYS A 156 3.80 -15.25 -18.69
N LYS A 157 5.06 -15.69 -18.77
CA LYS A 157 5.43 -17.10 -18.58
C LYS A 157 5.13 -17.57 -17.16
N VAL A 158 5.54 -16.81 -16.14
CA VAL A 158 5.34 -17.13 -14.72
C VAL A 158 3.85 -17.21 -14.38
N LEU A 159 3.03 -16.28 -14.87
CA LEU A 159 1.58 -16.26 -14.66
C LEU A 159 0.90 -17.46 -15.33
N LEU A 160 1.26 -17.78 -16.58
CA LEU A 160 0.69 -18.94 -17.29
C LEU A 160 1.08 -20.28 -16.65
N LYS A 161 2.32 -20.39 -16.16
CA LYS A 161 2.84 -21.59 -15.50
C LYS A 161 2.17 -21.82 -14.14
N ASN A 162 2.14 -20.80 -13.29
CA ASN A 162 1.74 -20.95 -11.89
C ASN A 162 0.25 -20.72 -11.66
N LYS A 163 -0.46 -20.06 -12.60
CA LYS A 163 -1.89 -19.74 -12.55
C LYS A 163 -2.30 -19.19 -11.16
N PRO A 164 -1.70 -18.07 -10.72
CA PRO A 164 -1.91 -17.57 -9.37
C PRO A 164 -3.38 -17.20 -9.12
N LYS A 165 -3.81 -17.43 -7.88
CA LYS A 165 -5.08 -16.89 -7.37
C LYS A 165 -4.95 -15.39 -7.11
N ILE A 166 -3.80 -14.96 -6.60
CA ILE A 166 -3.48 -13.55 -6.33
C ILE A 166 -2.18 -13.16 -7.02
N VAL A 167 -2.24 -12.06 -7.76
CA VAL A 167 -1.05 -11.34 -8.24
C VAL A 167 -0.84 -10.10 -7.37
N ALA A 168 0.32 -10.00 -6.73
CA ALA A 168 0.68 -8.87 -5.88
C ALA A 168 1.61 -7.92 -6.62
N ILE A 169 1.34 -6.62 -6.47
CA ILE A 169 2.14 -5.53 -7.04
C ILE A 169 2.58 -4.62 -5.90
N GLN A 170 3.89 -4.54 -5.67
CA GLN A 170 4.47 -3.65 -4.68
C GLN A 170 4.86 -2.32 -5.33
N ARG A 171 4.03 -1.30 -5.10
CA ARG A 171 4.26 0.06 -5.62
C ARG A 171 5.58 0.64 -5.12
N SER A 172 5.73 0.79 -3.80
CA SER A 172 6.93 1.37 -3.17
C SER A 172 8.16 0.48 -3.38
N ARG A 173 9.30 1.10 -3.68
CA ARG A 173 10.58 0.38 -3.81
C ARG A 173 11.11 -0.23 -2.52
N GLY A 174 10.65 0.24 -1.35
CA GLY A 174 11.27 -0.14 -0.07
C GLY A 174 12.77 0.18 -0.09
N TYR A 175 13.61 -0.80 0.20
CA TYR A 175 15.07 -0.68 0.14
C TYR A 175 15.67 -1.09 -1.22
N ALA A 176 14.86 -1.40 -2.22
CA ALA A 176 15.36 -1.79 -3.54
C ALA A 176 15.94 -0.59 -4.31
N THR A 177 17.02 -0.84 -5.06
CA THR A 177 17.71 0.15 -5.91
C THR A 177 17.00 0.33 -7.26
N ARG A 178 15.70 0.64 -7.21
CA ARG A 178 14.87 0.99 -8.38
C ARG A 178 14.02 2.23 -8.11
N LYS A 179 13.28 2.70 -9.10
CA LYS A 179 12.23 3.71 -8.89
C LYS A 179 10.96 3.06 -8.31
N THR A 180 10.20 3.83 -7.53
CA THR A 180 8.84 3.45 -7.12
C THR A 180 7.94 3.44 -8.35
N TYR A 181 7.10 2.41 -8.51
CA TYR A 181 6.22 2.31 -9.67
C TYR A 181 5.11 3.37 -9.60
N THR A 182 4.72 3.89 -10.76
CA THR A 182 3.65 4.88 -10.90
C THR A 182 2.31 4.19 -11.12
N VAL A 183 1.20 4.94 -11.01
CA VAL A 183 -0.15 4.41 -11.29
C VAL A 183 -0.34 4.10 -12.79
N ARG A 184 0.42 4.76 -13.67
CA ARG A 184 0.30 4.60 -15.13
C ARG A 184 0.92 3.31 -15.66
N GLN A 185 1.94 2.82 -14.96
CA GLN A 185 2.67 1.61 -15.31
C GLN A 185 1.93 0.38 -14.80
#